data_AF-A0A9D3RMR9-F1
#
_entry.id   AF-A0A9D3RMR9-F1
#
_cell.length_a   1.000
_cell.length_b   1.000
_cell.length_c   1.000
_cell.angle_alpha   90.00
_cell.angle_beta   90.00
_cell.angle_gamma   90.00
#
_symmetry.space_group_name_H-M   'P 1'
#
loop_
_entity.id
_entity.type
_entity.pdbx_description
1 polymer ?
#
loop_
_entity_poly.entity_id
_entity_poly.type
_entity_poly.pdbx_seq_one_letter_code
_entity_poly.pdbx_strand_id
1 'polypeptide(L)'
;MLLFSKIERLTQRMSIITFVGNFTDNVTLLTPQLNAIIAASASVKSSPKLKRMLEIILALGNYMNSSRRGSVYGFKLQSLDLLLDTKSTDRKMTLLHYIALIVKEKYPELANFHNELNFIDKAAAVSLENVLLDVRDLGRGMDLVRRECGLHDHAVLKGFLQTSDPQLDKLQRDAKTAEEAFGNVVHYFGETPKTTPPSVFFPVLVRFVKAYKDAVEENEQKKKQEQALREKLLAQEAKQQDPKAQAQTQKKRQQQQDLIAELRRRQAKDHRPVYEGKDGTIEDIITVLKSVPFTARSAKRSSRFFSDANLCDDSNS
;
A
#
# COMPACT_ATOMS: atom_id res chain seq x y z
N MET A 1 -18.84 22.60 -53.55
CA MET A 1 -20.18 22.63 -52.93
C MET A 1 -21.28 22.15 -53.89
N LEU A 2 -21.39 22.72 -55.10
CA LEU A 2 -22.47 22.42 -56.07
C LEU A 2 -22.54 20.95 -56.58
N LEU A 3 -21.43 20.22 -56.59
CA LEU A 3 -21.39 18.79 -56.95
C LEU A 3 -21.79 17.88 -55.78
N PHE A 4 -21.54 18.30 -54.54
CA PHE A 4 -21.88 17.54 -53.34
C PHE A 4 -23.39 17.57 -53.07
N SER A 5 -24.06 18.70 -53.36
CA SER A 5 -25.51 18.82 -53.25
C SER A 5 -26.30 18.04 -54.31
N LYS A 6 -25.63 17.52 -55.36
CA LYS A 6 -26.25 16.64 -56.36
C LYS A 6 -26.32 15.18 -55.92
N ILE A 7 -25.62 14.82 -54.84
CA ILE A 7 -25.64 13.46 -54.30
C ILE A 7 -26.94 13.30 -53.49
N GLU A 8 -27.81 12.44 -53.97
CA GLU A 8 -29.06 12.13 -53.28
C GLU A 8 -28.79 11.51 -51.90
N ARG A 9 -29.51 11.97 -50.88
CA ARG A 9 -29.44 11.44 -49.50
C ARG A 9 -28.01 11.42 -48.95
N LEU A 10 -27.23 12.44 -49.32
CA LEU A 10 -25.81 12.58 -48.97
C LEU A 10 -25.57 12.41 -47.46
N THR A 11 -26.38 13.03 -46.60
CA THR A 11 -26.21 12.95 -45.15
C THR A 11 -26.30 11.51 -44.66
N GLN A 12 -27.30 10.75 -45.12
CA GLN A 12 -27.46 9.34 -44.76
C GLN A 12 -26.29 8.50 -45.28
N ARG A 13 -25.88 8.73 -46.54
CA ARG A 13 -24.74 8.02 -47.15
C ARG A 13 -23.45 8.26 -46.37
N MET A 14 -23.18 9.50 -45.95
CA MET A 14 -22.02 9.83 -45.12
C MET A 14 -22.08 9.12 -43.77
N SER A 15 -23.23 9.14 -43.08
CA SER A 15 -23.39 8.44 -41.80
C SER A 15 -23.16 6.92 -41.93
N ILE A 16 -23.65 6.30 -43.01
CA ILE A 16 -23.43 4.86 -43.29
C ILE A 16 -21.96 4.58 -43.55
N ILE A 17 -21.29 5.39 -44.36
CA ILE A 17 -19.86 5.19 -44.69
C ILE A 17 -19.02 5.28 -43.41
N THR A 18 -19.28 6.29 -42.56
CA THR A 18 -18.61 6.41 -41.27
C THR A 18 -18.91 5.22 -40.36
N PHE A 19 -20.17 4.77 -40.30
CA PHE A 19 -20.57 3.63 -39.49
C PHE A 19 -19.87 2.33 -39.92
N VAL A 20 -19.91 2.02 -41.22
CA VAL A 20 -19.27 0.82 -41.80
C VAL A 20 -17.76 0.84 -41.54
N GLY A 21 -17.12 2.00 -41.69
CA GLY A 21 -15.68 2.16 -41.42
C GLY A 21 -15.31 1.92 -39.95
N ASN A 22 -16.15 2.35 -39.01
CA ASN A 22 -15.85 2.27 -37.58
C ASN A 22 -16.38 0.98 -36.90
N PHE A 23 -17.22 0.19 -37.57
CA PHE A 23 -17.91 -0.95 -36.96
C PHE A 23 -16.95 -1.96 -36.34
N THR A 24 -15.94 -2.39 -37.10
CA THR A 24 -14.97 -3.41 -36.66
C THR A 24 -14.17 -2.93 -35.45
N ASP A 25 -13.74 -1.66 -35.45
CA ASP A 25 -12.98 -1.07 -34.35
C ASP A 25 -13.83 -0.96 -33.08
N ASN A 26 -15.09 -0.53 -33.22
CA ASN A 26 -16.04 -0.47 -32.11
C ASN A 26 -16.29 -1.86 -31.51
N VAL A 27 -16.52 -2.88 -32.34
CA VAL A 27 -16.70 -4.27 -31.86
C VAL A 27 -15.44 -4.75 -31.13
N THR A 28 -14.26 -4.46 -31.67
CA THR A 28 -12.97 -4.86 -31.10
C THR A 28 -12.70 -4.16 -29.77
N LEU A 29 -13.18 -2.93 -29.59
CA LEU A 29 -13.07 -2.16 -28.35
C LEU A 29 -14.08 -2.60 -27.27
N LEU A 30 -15.32 -2.91 -27.64
CA LEU A 30 -16.40 -3.25 -26.70
C LEU A 30 -16.33 -4.70 -26.21
N THR A 31 -15.97 -5.64 -27.09
CA THR A 31 -15.89 -7.07 -26.77
C THR A 31 -15.04 -7.39 -25.52
N PRO A 32 -13.79 -6.90 -25.38
CA PRO A 32 -12.98 -7.22 -24.20
C PRO A 32 -13.54 -6.61 -22.91
N GLN A 33 -14.23 -5.48 -22.98
CA GLN A 33 -14.85 -4.86 -21.82
C GLN A 33 -16.02 -5.70 -21.28
N LEU A 34 -16.88 -6.18 -22.19
CA LEU A 34 -17.98 -7.10 -21.85
C LEU A 34 -17.44 -8.41 -21.27
N ASN A 35 -16.44 -9.01 -21.92
CA ASN A 35 -15.82 -10.24 -21.44
C ASN A 35 -15.17 -10.09 -20.06
N ALA A 36 -14.53 -8.95 -19.79
CA ALA A 36 -13.96 -8.67 -18.48
C ALA A 36 -15.04 -8.61 -17.40
N ILE A 37 -16.17 -7.95 -17.64
CA ILE A 37 -17.30 -7.92 -16.70
C ILE A 37 -17.85 -9.33 -16.48
N ILE A 38 -18.14 -10.08 -17.55
CA ILE A 38 -18.69 -11.45 -17.45
C ILE A 38 -17.75 -12.34 -16.63
N ALA A 39 -16.47 -12.37 -16.97
CA ALA A 39 -15.48 -13.21 -16.31
C ALA A 39 -15.25 -12.80 -14.84
N ALA A 40 -15.16 -11.50 -14.55
CA ALA A 40 -14.99 -11.00 -13.19
C ALA A 40 -16.23 -11.29 -12.34
N SER A 41 -17.42 -10.98 -12.83
CA SER A 41 -18.68 -11.24 -12.12
C SER A 41 -18.89 -12.73 -11.84
N ALA A 42 -18.64 -13.60 -12.84
CA ALA A 42 -18.77 -15.03 -12.68
C ALA A 42 -17.75 -15.58 -11.66
N SER A 43 -16.47 -15.22 -11.82
CA SER A 43 -15.38 -15.73 -10.97
C SER A 43 -15.51 -15.30 -9.51
N VAL A 44 -15.91 -14.04 -9.25
CA VAL A 44 -16.19 -13.55 -7.90
C VAL A 44 -17.38 -14.27 -7.27
N LYS A 45 -18.48 -14.45 -8.03
CA LYS A 45 -19.69 -15.12 -7.52
C LYS A 45 -19.46 -16.61 -7.24
N SER A 46 -18.67 -17.29 -8.08
CA SER A 46 -18.47 -18.73 -8.01
C SER A 46 -17.32 -19.17 -7.11
N SER A 47 -16.48 -18.25 -6.61
CA SER A 47 -15.31 -18.60 -5.80
C SER A 47 -15.71 -19.13 -4.40
N PRO A 48 -15.53 -20.43 -4.12
CA PRO A 48 -15.78 -20.96 -2.78
C PRO A 48 -14.76 -20.44 -1.77
N LYS A 49 -13.52 -20.16 -2.20
CA LYS A 49 -12.47 -19.66 -1.31
C LYS A 49 -12.76 -18.24 -0.85
N LEU A 50 -13.24 -17.37 -1.74
CA LEU A 50 -13.67 -16.02 -1.35
C LEU A 50 -14.82 -16.10 -0.34
N LYS A 51 -15.82 -16.95 -0.57
CA LYS A 51 -16.92 -17.15 0.39
C LYS A 51 -16.41 -17.53 1.78
N ARG A 52 -15.54 -18.54 1.86
CA ARG A 52 -14.98 -19.00 3.15
C ARG A 52 -14.08 -17.95 3.82
N MET A 53 -13.35 -17.16 3.02
CA MET A 53 -12.60 -16.02 3.52
C MET A 53 -13.50 -14.97 4.18
N LEU A 54 -14.65 -14.66 3.56
CA LEU A 54 -15.64 -13.73 4.11
C LEU A 54 -16.33 -14.29 5.37
N GLU A 55 -16.54 -15.60 5.45
CA GLU A 55 -17.06 -16.26 6.67
C GLU A 55 -16.08 -16.13 7.85
N ILE A 56 -14.77 -16.26 7.62
CA ILE A 56 -13.74 -16.03 8.66
C ILE A 56 -13.79 -14.58 9.13
N ILE A 57 -13.87 -13.63 8.19
CA ILE A 57 -13.99 -12.20 8.50
C ILE A 57 -15.25 -11.93 9.33
N LEU A 58 -16.39 -12.52 8.95
CA LEU A 58 -17.66 -12.38 9.67
C LEU A 58 -17.54 -12.93 11.10
N ALA A 59 -16.95 -14.11 11.28
CA ALA A 59 -16.79 -14.73 12.59
C ALA A 59 -15.90 -13.88 13.51
N LEU A 60 -14.76 -13.39 13.00
CA LEU A 60 -13.87 -12.50 13.76
C LEU A 60 -14.52 -11.16 14.08
N GLY A 61 -15.20 -10.56 13.10
CA GLY A 61 -15.94 -9.31 13.27
C GLY A 61 -17.05 -9.44 14.32
N ASN A 62 -17.80 -10.54 14.31
CA ASN A 62 -18.82 -10.84 15.31
C ASN A 62 -18.21 -11.04 16.70
N TYR A 63 -17.11 -11.77 16.81
CA TYR A 63 -16.42 -11.94 18.09
C TYR A 63 -16.03 -10.59 18.68
N MET A 64 -15.42 -9.71 17.88
CA MET A 64 -14.99 -8.38 18.31
C MET A 64 -16.16 -7.43 18.66
N ASN A 65 -17.30 -7.53 17.97
CA ASN A 65 -18.44 -6.61 18.14
C ASN A 65 -19.55 -7.13 19.07
N SER A 66 -19.50 -8.41 19.46
CA SER A 66 -20.53 -9.09 20.27
C SER A 66 -20.90 -8.35 21.55
N SER A 67 -19.96 -7.64 22.17
CA SER A 67 -20.16 -6.93 23.44
C SER A 67 -20.97 -5.62 23.31
N ARG A 68 -21.11 -5.03 22.12
CA ARG A 68 -21.76 -3.72 21.95
C ARG A 68 -22.84 -3.66 20.86
N ARG A 69 -22.71 -4.47 19.81
CA ARG A 69 -23.57 -4.38 18.61
C ARG A 69 -24.28 -5.69 18.27
N GLY A 70 -24.12 -6.72 19.11
CA GLY A 70 -24.70 -8.04 18.89
C GLY A 70 -24.00 -8.82 17.76
N SER A 71 -24.64 -9.89 17.31
CA SER A 71 -24.17 -10.75 16.22
C SER A 71 -24.95 -10.46 14.94
N VAL A 72 -24.25 -10.37 13.81
CA VAL A 72 -24.84 -10.16 12.49
C VAL A 72 -24.57 -11.37 11.58
N TYR A 73 -25.44 -11.58 10.59
CA TYR A 73 -25.31 -12.67 9.61
C TYR A 73 -24.50 -12.29 8.37
N GLY A 74 -24.08 -11.03 8.24
CA GLY A 74 -23.32 -10.55 7.09
C GLY A 74 -22.92 -9.08 7.25
N PHE A 75 -22.10 -8.60 6.32
CA PHE A 75 -21.64 -7.21 6.26
C PHE A 75 -21.64 -6.72 4.80
N LYS A 76 -21.68 -5.41 4.61
CA LYS A 76 -21.57 -4.79 3.28
C LYS A 76 -20.13 -4.86 2.77
N LEU A 77 -19.94 -5.02 1.47
CA LEU A 77 -18.60 -5.26 0.90
C LEU A 77 -17.59 -4.16 1.23
N GLN A 78 -18.04 -2.91 1.31
CA GLN A 78 -17.24 -1.75 1.75
C GLN A 78 -16.57 -1.94 3.12
N SER A 79 -17.10 -2.79 4.01
CA SER A 79 -16.50 -3.09 5.31
C SER A 79 -15.13 -3.78 5.20
N LEU A 80 -14.76 -4.32 4.03
CA LEU A 80 -13.42 -4.87 3.79
C LEU A 80 -12.33 -3.80 3.91
N ASP A 81 -12.61 -2.54 3.54
CA ASP A 81 -11.64 -1.45 3.66
C ASP A 81 -11.29 -1.19 5.15
N LEU A 82 -12.23 -1.42 6.09
CA LEU A 82 -12.01 -1.22 7.53
C LEU A 82 -11.04 -2.23 8.16
N LEU A 83 -10.79 -3.36 7.50
CA LEU A 83 -9.84 -4.38 7.98
C LEU A 83 -8.39 -3.88 7.95
N LEU A 84 -8.11 -2.90 7.07
CA LEU A 84 -6.80 -2.26 6.96
C LEU A 84 -6.59 -1.23 8.09
N ASP A 85 -7.67 -0.57 8.52
CA ASP A 85 -7.62 0.48 9.55
C ASP A 85 -7.60 -0.07 10.97
N THR A 86 -8.19 -1.24 11.17
CA THR A 86 -8.27 -1.87 12.49
C THR A 86 -6.91 -2.42 12.90
N LYS A 87 -6.23 -1.76 13.84
CA LYS A 87 -4.89 -2.13 14.32
C LYS A 87 -4.92 -2.83 15.67
N SER A 88 -3.88 -3.61 15.94
CA SER A 88 -3.60 -4.16 17.26
C SER A 88 -3.32 -3.06 18.30
N THR A 89 -3.45 -3.38 19.59
CA THR A 89 -3.17 -2.44 20.70
C THR A 89 -1.77 -1.84 20.63
N ASP A 90 -0.78 -2.62 20.20
CA ASP A 90 0.61 -2.20 20.04
C ASP A 90 0.90 -1.54 18.67
N ARG A 91 -0.13 -1.39 17.81
CA ARG A 91 -0.07 -0.86 16.44
C ARG A 91 0.93 -1.56 15.51
N LYS A 92 1.41 -2.76 15.85
CA LYS A 92 2.40 -3.51 15.06
C LYS A 92 1.80 -4.37 13.95
N MET A 93 0.48 -4.56 13.92
CA MET A 93 -0.21 -5.29 12.86
C MET A 93 -1.65 -4.80 12.70
N THR A 94 -2.25 -5.06 11.54
CA THR A 94 -3.68 -4.81 11.31
C THR A 94 -4.50 -6.10 11.49
N LEU A 95 -5.83 -5.98 11.52
CA LEU A 95 -6.72 -7.13 11.56
C LEU A 95 -6.53 -7.99 10.31
N LEU A 96 -6.29 -7.38 9.14
CA LEU A 96 -5.98 -8.13 7.92
C LEU A 96 -4.70 -8.98 8.04
N HIS A 97 -3.64 -8.46 8.69
CA HIS A 97 -2.44 -9.24 8.98
C HIS A 97 -2.75 -10.46 9.85
N TYR A 98 -3.55 -10.25 10.89
CA TYR A 98 -3.95 -11.33 11.79
C TYR A 98 -4.78 -12.41 11.06
N ILE A 99 -5.70 -11.98 10.19
CA ILE A 99 -6.48 -12.91 9.35
C ILE A 99 -5.56 -13.69 8.41
N ALA A 100 -4.60 -13.03 7.77
CA ALA A 100 -3.64 -13.70 6.88
C ALA A 100 -2.80 -14.76 7.63
N LEU A 101 -2.41 -14.51 8.88
CA LEU A 101 -1.75 -15.51 9.73
C LEU A 101 -2.66 -16.71 10.01
N ILE A 102 -3.91 -16.46 10.44
CA ILE A 102 -4.88 -17.53 10.72
C ILE A 102 -5.12 -18.37 9.47
N VAL A 103 -5.32 -17.73 8.32
CA VAL A 103 -5.53 -18.43 7.05
C VAL A 103 -4.33 -19.30 6.74
N LYS A 104 -3.10 -18.78 6.85
CA LYS A 104 -1.90 -19.56 6.59
C LYS A 104 -1.71 -20.76 7.53
N GLU A 105 -2.09 -20.62 8.80
CA GLU A 105 -1.90 -21.67 9.81
C GLU A 105 -3.02 -22.71 9.84
N LYS A 106 -4.28 -22.29 9.70
CA LYS A 106 -5.46 -23.15 9.88
C LYS A 106 -6.18 -23.51 8.58
N TYR A 107 -6.05 -22.68 7.54
CA TYR A 107 -6.77 -22.82 6.28
C TYR A 107 -5.85 -22.57 5.06
N PRO A 108 -4.74 -23.31 4.92
CA PRO A 108 -3.73 -23.07 3.89
C PRO A 108 -4.31 -23.11 2.47
N GLU A 109 -5.41 -23.84 2.25
CA GLU A 109 -6.14 -23.89 0.98
C GLU A 109 -6.74 -22.55 0.55
N LEU A 110 -6.97 -21.63 1.50
CA LEU A 110 -7.51 -20.30 1.25
C LEU A 110 -6.41 -19.26 1.00
N ALA A 111 -5.14 -19.58 1.26
CA ALA A 111 -4.04 -18.61 1.11
C ALA A 111 -3.95 -18.02 -0.31
N ASN A 112 -4.39 -18.78 -1.31
CA ASN A 112 -4.42 -18.40 -2.72
C ASN A 112 -5.84 -18.15 -3.26
N PHE A 113 -6.81 -17.74 -2.41
CA PHE A 113 -8.18 -17.45 -2.85
C PHE A 113 -8.24 -16.44 -4.01
N HIS A 114 -7.32 -15.48 -4.02
CA HIS A 114 -7.25 -14.43 -5.03
C HIS A 114 -6.95 -14.95 -6.45
N ASN A 115 -6.44 -16.18 -6.60
CA ASN A 115 -6.24 -16.80 -7.92
C ASN A 115 -7.56 -17.22 -8.58
N GLU A 116 -8.65 -17.34 -7.81
CA GLU A 116 -9.97 -17.62 -8.36
C GLU A 116 -10.66 -16.35 -8.87
N LEU A 117 -10.12 -15.16 -8.58
CA LEU A 117 -10.70 -13.87 -8.95
C LEU A 117 -10.01 -13.33 -10.20
N ASN A 118 -10.68 -13.47 -11.35
CA ASN A 118 -10.11 -13.14 -12.65
C ASN A 118 -10.63 -11.81 -13.16
N PHE A 119 -9.75 -11.00 -13.77
CA PHE A 119 -10.11 -9.75 -14.45
C PHE A 119 -10.83 -8.68 -13.60
N ILE A 120 -10.80 -8.79 -12.27
CA ILE A 120 -11.44 -7.83 -11.36
C ILE A 120 -10.84 -6.42 -11.50
N ASP A 121 -9.57 -6.32 -11.85
CA ASP A 121 -8.84 -5.09 -12.15
C ASP A 121 -9.31 -4.43 -13.45
N LYS A 122 -9.50 -5.23 -14.51
CA LYS A 122 -10.02 -4.74 -15.79
C LYS A 122 -11.48 -4.35 -15.68
N ALA A 123 -12.29 -5.18 -15.03
CA ALA A 123 -13.71 -4.93 -14.79
C ALA A 123 -13.96 -3.66 -13.97
N ALA A 124 -13.06 -3.32 -13.04
CA ALA A 124 -13.11 -2.08 -12.28
C ALA A 124 -12.96 -0.80 -13.14
N ALA A 125 -12.29 -0.88 -14.29
CA ALA A 125 -12.10 0.26 -15.19
C ALA A 125 -13.23 0.40 -16.22
N VAL A 126 -14.14 -0.57 -16.33
CA VAL A 126 -15.20 -0.58 -17.34
C VAL A 126 -16.40 0.25 -16.88
N SER A 127 -16.85 1.16 -17.75
CA SER A 127 -18.15 1.82 -17.62
C SER A 127 -19.23 1.00 -18.33
N LEU A 128 -19.87 0.07 -17.60
CA LEU A 128 -20.86 -0.83 -18.19
C LEU A 128 -22.03 -0.07 -18.82
N GLU A 129 -22.49 1.02 -18.22
CA GLU A 129 -23.58 1.84 -18.77
C GLU A 129 -23.24 2.38 -20.17
N ASN A 130 -22.05 2.96 -20.33
CA ASN A 130 -21.59 3.48 -21.62
C ASN A 130 -21.43 2.36 -22.64
N VAL A 131 -20.86 1.21 -22.24
CA VAL A 131 -20.71 0.04 -23.12
C VAL A 131 -22.07 -0.45 -23.62
N LEU A 132 -23.10 -0.51 -22.77
CA LEU A 132 -24.44 -0.92 -23.16
C LEU A 132 -25.12 0.10 -24.10
N LEU A 133 -24.86 1.40 -23.91
CA LEU A 133 -25.31 2.45 -24.82
C LEU A 133 -24.64 2.32 -26.20
N ASP A 134 -23.33 2.14 -26.24
CA ASP A 134 -22.58 1.98 -27.49
C ASP A 134 -23.03 0.75 -28.29
N VAL A 135 -23.30 -0.38 -27.62
CA VAL A 135 -23.86 -1.59 -28.27
C VAL A 135 -25.26 -1.32 -28.85
N ARG A 136 -26.08 -0.54 -28.16
CA ARG A 136 -27.41 -0.15 -28.66
C ARG A 136 -27.32 0.76 -29.87
N ASP A 137 -26.39 1.70 -29.86
CA ASP A 137 -26.17 2.61 -30.98
C ASP A 137 -25.55 1.90 -32.19
N LEU A 138 -24.69 0.89 -31.98
CA LEU A 138 -24.27 -0.03 -33.04
C LEU A 138 -25.47 -0.77 -33.67
N GLY A 139 -26.43 -1.21 -32.85
CA GLY A 139 -27.67 -1.82 -33.33
C GLY A 139 -28.48 -0.88 -34.22
N ARG A 140 -28.70 0.36 -33.77
CA ARG A 140 -29.38 1.40 -34.56
C ARG A 140 -28.64 1.71 -35.86
N GLY A 141 -27.31 1.77 -35.82
CA GLY A 141 -26.48 1.96 -37.00
C GLY A 141 -26.65 0.84 -38.02
N MET A 142 -26.66 -0.42 -37.58
CA MET A 142 -26.96 -1.57 -38.45
C MET A 142 -28.37 -1.51 -39.05
N ASP A 143 -29.38 -1.11 -38.28
CA ASP A 143 -30.75 -0.93 -38.79
C ASP A 143 -30.81 0.10 -39.94
N LEU A 144 -30.04 1.19 -39.83
CA LEU A 144 -29.91 2.19 -40.90
C LEU A 144 -29.26 1.59 -42.15
N VAL A 145 -28.19 0.81 -41.99
CA VAL A 145 -27.53 0.13 -43.13
C VAL A 145 -28.49 -0.85 -43.82
N ARG A 146 -29.27 -1.63 -43.06
CA ARG A 146 -30.27 -2.56 -43.63
C ARG A 146 -31.36 -1.82 -44.40
N ARG A 147 -31.88 -0.72 -43.87
CA ARG A 147 -32.90 0.09 -44.55
C ARG A 147 -32.39 0.63 -45.88
N GLU A 148 -31.15 1.10 -45.92
CA GLU A 148 -30.54 1.71 -47.09
C GLU A 148 -30.21 0.69 -48.17
N CYS A 149 -29.74 -0.49 -47.76
CA CYS A 149 -29.54 -1.63 -48.65
C CYS A 149 -30.86 -2.19 -49.21
N GLY A 150 -31.97 -2.05 -48.48
CA GLY A 150 -33.31 -2.41 -48.97
C GLY A 150 -33.87 -1.43 -50.01
N LEU A 151 -33.48 -0.15 -49.93
CA LEU A 151 -33.90 0.89 -50.89
C LEU A 151 -33.07 0.89 -52.17
N HIS A 152 -31.79 0.52 -52.07
CA HIS A 152 -30.86 0.53 -53.20
C HIS A 152 -30.02 -0.75 -53.19
N ASP A 153 -29.94 -1.44 -54.33
CA ASP A 153 -29.17 -2.68 -54.42
C ASP A 153 -27.65 -2.42 -54.44
N HIS A 154 -27.06 -2.39 -53.24
CA HIS A 154 -25.64 -2.13 -53.03
C HIS A 154 -24.91 -3.42 -52.61
N ALA A 155 -24.14 -4.02 -53.53
CA ALA A 155 -23.40 -5.26 -53.27
C ALA A 155 -22.43 -5.16 -52.07
N VAL A 156 -21.79 -4.01 -51.88
CA VAL A 156 -20.86 -3.76 -50.76
C VAL A 156 -21.59 -3.76 -49.41
N LEU A 157 -22.76 -3.13 -49.33
CA LEU A 157 -23.55 -3.12 -48.10
C LEU A 157 -24.10 -4.52 -47.77
N LYS A 158 -24.52 -5.29 -48.79
CA LYS A 158 -24.92 -6.70 -48.59
C LYS A 158 -23.77 -7.54 -48.02
N GLY A 159 -22.56 -7.42 -48.58
CA GLY A 159 -21.39 -8.15 -48.08
C GLY A 159 -20.99 -7.73 -46.65
N PHE A 160 -21.09 -6.43 -46.35
CA PHE A 160 -20.89 -5.94 -44.99
C PHE A 160 -21.90 -6.55 -44.02
N LEU A 161 -23.21 -6.44 -44.30
CA LEU A 161 -24.28 -6.96 -43.46
C LEU A 161 -24.12 -8.47 -43.15
N GLN A 162 -23.77 -9.27 -44.16
CA GLN A 162 -23.52 -10.71 -43.99
C GLN A 162 -22.39 -11.00 -42.98
N THR A 163 -21.40 -10.13 -42.89
CA THR A 163 -20.24 -10.29 -41.99
C THR A 163 -20.50 -9.66 -40.62
N SER A 164 -21.18 -8.51 -40.58
CA SER A 164 -21.37 -7.70 -39.36
C SER A 164 -22.60 -8.10 -38.54
N ASP A 165 -23.68 -8.62 -39.15
CA ASP A 165 -24.87 -9.07 -38.41
C ASP A 165 -24.51 -10.15 -37.35
N PRO A 166 -23.77 -11.23 -37.67
CA PRO A 166 -23.38 -12.23 -36.67
C PRO A 166 -22.50 -11.65 -35.55
N GLN A 167 -21.66 -10.67 -35.87
CA GLN A 167 -20.80 -10.00 -34.89
C GLN A 167 -21.63 -9.13 -33.94
N LEU A 168 -22.58 -8.36 -34.47
CA LEU A 168 -23.50 -7.56 -33.67
C LEU A 168 -24.39 -8.44 -32.79
N ASP A 169 -24.96 -9.52 -33.34
CA ASP A 169 -25.80 -10.45 -32.58
C ASP A 169 -25.05 -11.07 -31.41
N LYS A 170 -23.79 -11.47 -31.64
CA LYS A 170 -22.92 -11.94 -30.57
C LYS A 170 -22.69 -10.84 -29.54
N LEU A 171 -22.32 -9.64 -29.97
CA LEU A 171 -22.03 -8.52 -29.06
C LEU A 171 -23.24 -8.13 -28.21
N GLN A 172 -24.45 -8.16 -28.77
CA GLN A 172 -25.70 -7.89 -28.05
C GLN A 172 -26.01 -8.99 -27.02
N ARG A 173 -25.78 -10.27 -27.36
CA ARG A 173 -25.91 -11.37 -26.40
C ARG A 173 -24.89 -11.26 -25.26
N ASP A 174 -23.64 -10.96 -25.59
CA ASP A 174 -22.58 -10.76 -24.60
C ASP A 174 -22.90 -9.55 -23.70
N ALA A 175 -23.44 -8.47 -24.25
CA ALA A 175 -23.88 -7.29 -23.49
C ALA A 175 -24.98 -7.61 -22.48
N LYS A 176 -26.02 -8.33 -22.91
CA LYS A 176 -27.09 -8.79 -22.01
C LYS A 176 -26.55 -9.72 -20.92
N THR A 177 -25.67 -10.66 -21.30
CA THR A 177 -25.03 -11.58 -20.36
C THR A 177 -24.18 -10.84 -19.32
N ALA A 178 -23.45 -9.81 -19.74
CA ALA A 178 -22.65 -8.96 -18.86
C ALA A 178 -23.51 -8.20 -17.86
N GLU A 179 -24.62 -7.61 -18.31
CA GLU A 179 -25.58 -6.89 -17.47
C GLU A 179 -26.20 -7.82 -16.42
N GLU A 180 -26.68 -9.00 -16.84
CA GLU A 180 -27.24 -10.01 -15.94
C GLU A 180 -26.21 -10.57 -14.96
N ALA A 181 -25.00 -10.91 -15.44
CA ALA A 181 -23.92 -11.42 -14.60
C ALA A 181 -23.51 -10.39 -13.53
N PHE A 182 -23.37 -9.12 -13.92
CA PHE A 182 -23.04 -8.04 -13.01
C PHE A 182 -24.15 -7.80 -11.99
N GLY A 183 -25.41 -7.68 -12.44
CA GLY A 183 -26.55 -7.52 -11.55
C GLY A 183 -26.64 -8.65 -10.51
N ASN A 184 -26.44 -9.89 -10.96
CA ASN A 184 -26.47 -11.07 -10.11
C ASN A 184 -25.36 -11.08 -9.04
N VAL A 185 -24.13 -10.68 -9.37
CA VAL A 185 -23.05 -10.64 -8.37
C VAL A 185 -23.26 -9.50 -7.38
N VAL A 186 -23.68 -8.32 -7.83
CA VAL A 186 -23.94 -7.17 -6.94
C VAL A 186 -25.06 -7.51 -5.95
N HIS A 187 -26.15 -8.12 -6.41
CA HIS A 187 -27.21 -8.62 -5.54
C HIS A 187 -26.75 -9.71 -4.58
N TYR A 188 -25.88 -10.62 -5.03
CA TYR A 188 -25.33 -11.68 -4.19
C TYR A 188 -24.54 -11.14 -2.98
N PHE A 189 -23.84 -10.01 -3.14
CA PHE A 189 -23.16 -9.31 -2.03
C PHE A 189 -24.05 -8.30 -1.29
N GLY A 190 -25.36 -8.30 -1.57
CA GLY A 190 -26.35 -7.48 -0.87
C GLY A 190 -26.35 -6.00 -1.28
N GLU A 191 -25.79 -5.66 -2.44
CA GLU A 191 -25.81 -4.32 -3.01
C GLU A 191 -26.86 -4.20 -4.15
N THR A 192 -27.05 -2.99 -4.68
CA THR A 192 -27.99 -2.75 -5.78
C THR A 192 -27.24 -2.28 -7.03
N PRO A 193 -27.41 -2.93 -8.19
CA PRO A 193 -26.66 -2.58 -9.40
C PRO A 193 -26.98 -1.17 -9.93
N LYS A 194 -28.14 -0.59 -9.56
CA LYS A 194 -28.50 0.79 -9.88
C LYS A 194 -27.65 1.84 -9.17
N THR A 195 -27.15 1.52 -7.98
CA THR A 195 -26.36 2.45 -7.15
C THR A 195 -24.88 2.09 -7.11
N THR A 196 -24.53 0.86 -7.51
CA THR A 196 -23.16 0.35 -7.47
C THR A 196 -22.73 -0.08 -8.87
N PRO A 197 -22.10 0.82 -9.66
CA PRO A 197 -21.50 0.45 -10.94
C PRO A 197 -20.22 -0.39 -10.74
N PRO A 198 -19.70 -1.04 -11.80
CA PRO A 198 -18.46 -1.83 -11.73
C PRO A 198 -17.26 -1.06 -11.17
N SER A 199 -17.18 0.23 -11.50
CA SER A 199 -16.16 1.17 -11.03
C SER A 199 -16.22 1.51 -9.54
N VAL A 200 -17.25 1.05 -8.82
CA VAL A 200 -17.36 1.14 -7.37
C VAL A 200 -17.25 -0.25 -6.75
N PHE A 201 -17.92 -1.25 -7.35
CA PHE A 201 -17.97 -2.62 -6.82
C PHE A 201 -16.61 -3.33 -6.85
N PHE A 202 -16.00 -3.47 -8.03
CA PHE A 202 -14.78 -4.25 -8.18
C PHE A 202 -13.55 -3.64 -7.49
N PRO A 203 -13.34 -2.31 -7.44
CA PRO A 203 -12.22 -1.73 -6.70
C PRO A 203 -12.13 -2.14 -5.24
N VAL A 204 -13.25 -2.40 -4.56
CA VAL A 204 -13.24 -2.90 -3.16
C VAL A 204 -12.52 -4.25 -3.09
N LEU A 205 -12.84 -5.17 -3.99
CA LEU A 205 -12.19 -6.47 -4.08
C LEU A 205 -10.73 -6.35 -4.52
N VAL A 206 -10.42 -5.47 -5.48
CA VAL A 206 -9.05 -5.22 -5.94
C VAL A 206 -8.17 -4.72 -4.79
N ARG A 207 -8.64 -3.72 -4.02
CA ARG A 207 -7.94 -3.21 -2.85
C ARG A 207 -7.76 -4.29 -1.78
N PHE A 208 -8.82 -5.04 -1.49
CA PHE A 208 -8.77 -6.13 -0.51
C PHE A 208 -7.73 -7.21 -0.90
N VAL A 209 -7.74 -7.67 -2.16
CA VAL A 209 -6.78 -8.66 -2.65
C VAL A 209 -5.35 -8.13 -2.58
N LYS A 210 -5.13 -6.88 -2.99
CA LYS A 210 -3.81 -6.25 -2.92
C LYS A 210 -3.33 -6.18 -1.47
N ALA A 211 -4.15 -5.61 -0.58
CA ALA A 211 -3.83 -5.48 0.83
C ALA A 211 -3.60 -6.83 1.52
N TYR A 212 -4.32 -7.88 1.11
CA TYR A 212 -4.11 -9.23 1.61
C TYR A 212 -2.75 -9.78 1.19
N LYS A 213 -2.35 -9.60 -0.08
CA LYS A 213 -1.03 -10.02 -0.57
C LYS A 213 0.10 -9.29 0.18
N ASP A 214 -0.03 -7.97 0.31
CA ASP A 214 0.92 -7.14 1.04
C ASP A 214 1.04 -7.62 2.50
N ALA A 215 -0.10 -7.88 3.17
CA ALA A 215 -0.12 -8.39 4.54
C ALA A 215 0.51 -9.79 4.70
N VAL A 216 0.36 -10.67 3.72
CA VAL A 216 1.03 -11.99 3.72
C VAL A 216 2.53 -11.81 3.62
N GLU A 217 3.01 -10.95 2.73
CA GLU A 217 4.44 -10.67 2.54
C GLU A 217 5.05 -10.04 3.80
N GLU A 218 4.42 -9.00 4.36
CA GLU A 218 4.85 -8.33 5.59
C GLU A 218 4.93 -9.32 6.77
N ASN A 219 3.95 -10.21 6.91
CA ASN A 219 3.95 -11.26 7.93
C ASN A 219 5.12 -12.24 7.75
N GLU A 220 5.44 -12.63 6.51
CA GLU A 220 6.59 -13.50 6.23
C GLU A 220 7.93 -12.84 6.54
N GLN A 221 8.08 -11.56 6.14
CA GLN A 221 9.27 -10.78 6.44
C GLN A 221 9.47 -10.62 7.95
N LYS A 222 8.40 -10.29 8.68
CA LYS A 222 8.41 -10.17 10.14
C LYS A 222 8.81 -11.48 10.83
N LYS A 223 8.26 -12.61 10.38
CA LYS A 223 8.62 -13.93 10.90
C LYS A 223 10.09 -14.27 10.66
N LYS A 224 10.62 -13.97 9.47
CA LYS A 224 12.06 -14.17 9.15
C LYS A 224 12.96 -13.29 10.01
N GLN A 225 12.60 -12.03 10.23
CA GLN A 225 13.35 -11.11 11.08
C GLN A 225 13.38 -11.57 12.54
N GLU A 226 12.23 -12.01 13.06
CA GLU A 226 12.13 -12.53 14.42
C GLU A 226 12.97 -13.81 14.62
N GLN A 227 12.94 -14.72 13.64
CA GLN A 227 13.77 -15.93 13.65
C GLN A 227 15.26 -15.60 13.60
N ALA A 228 15.69 -14.69 12.72
CA ALA A 228 17.08 -14.28 12.60
C ALA A 228 17.58 -13.55 13.87
N LEU A 229 16.73 -12.75 14.51
CA LEU A 229 17.07 -12.11 15.78
C LEU A 229 17.22 -13.15 16.89
N ARG A 230 16.28 -14.10 16.98
CA ARG A 230 16.33 -15.19 17.96
C ARG A 230 17.58 -16.05 17.80
N GLU A 231 17.95 -16.40 16.56
CA GLU A 231 19.17 -17.14 16.26
C GLU A 231 20.43 -16.36 16.66
N LYS A 232 20.49 -15.04 16.37
CA LYS A 232 21.59 -14.18 16.81
C LYS A 232 21.72 -14.11 18.33
N LEU A 233 20.60 -14.03 19.05
CA LEU A 233 20.60 -14.01 20.51
C LEU A 233 21.11 -15.34 21.08
N LEU A 234 20.60 -16.47 20.59
CA LEU A 234 21.08 -17.80 21.00
C LEU A 234 22.57 -18.00 20.69
N ALA A 235 23.04 -17.52 19.54
CA ALA A 235 24.46 -17.57 19.19
C ALA A 235 25.33 -16.66 20.08
N GLN A 236 24.82 -15.52 20.55
CA GLN A 236 25.51 -14.66 21.50
C GLN A 236 25.56 -15.30 22.90
N GLU A 237 24.46 -15.89 23.37
CA GLU A 237 24.41 -16.62 24.64
C GLU A 237 25.36 -17.83 24.63
N ALA A 238 25.36 -18.62 23.55
CA ALA A 238 26.28 -19.74 23.40
C ALA A 238 27.76 -19.30 23.43
N LYS A 239 28.11 -18.17 22.77
CA LYS A 239 29.47 -17.60 22.83
C LYS A 239 29.85 -17.08 24.22
N GLN A 240 28.89 -16.64 25.02
CA GLN A 240 29.12 -16.20 26.40
C GLN A 240 29.25 -17.39 27.37
N GLN A 241 28.65 -18.54 27.07
CA GLN A 241 28.74 -19.76 27.89
C GLN A 241 29.93 -20.66 27.52
N ASP A 242 30.64 -20.39 26.42
CA ASP A 242 31.83 -21.15 26.03
C ASP A 242 32.97 -20.95 27.05
N PRO A 243 33.42 -22.00 27.79
CA PRO A 243 34.42 -21.89 28.85
C PRO A 243 35.74 -21.28 28.36
N LYS A 244 36.08 -21.47 27.08
CA LYS A 244 37.30 -20.91 26.47
C LYS A 244 37.21 -19.40 26.28
N ALA A 245 36.03 -18.88 25.92
CA ALA A 245 35.79 -17.45 25.75
C ALA A 245 35.70 -16.72 27.11
N GLN A 246 35.10 -17.36 28.13
CA GLN A 246 35.13 -16.84 29.50
C GLN A 246 36.56 -16.83 30.06
N ALA A 247 37.33 -17.92 29.88
CA ALA A 247 38.72 -18.01 30.33
C ALA A 247 39.64 -16.99 29.64
N GLN A 248 39.45 -16.72 28.34
CA GLN A 248 40.21 -15.68 27.61
C GLN A 248 39.87 -14.27 28.11
N THR A 249 38.60 -13.98 28.34
CA THR A 249 38.14 -12.67 28.83
C THR A 249 38.64 -12.42 30.26
N GLN A 250 38.61 -13.45 31.10
CA GLN A 250 39.12 -13.40 32.47
C GLN A 250 40.64 -13.24 32.50
N LYS A 251 41.39 -13.97 31.66
CA LYS A 251 42.85 -13.80 31.48
C LYS A 251 43.22 -12.38 31.06
N LYS A 252 42.48 -11.78 30.11
CA LYS A 252 42.72 -10.40 29.66
C LYS A 252 42.50 -9.38 30.79
N ARG A 253 41.44 -9.55 31.58
CA ARG A 253 41.17 -8.73 32.78
C ARG A 253 42.27 -8.86 33.83
N GLN A 254 42.76 -10.09 34.07
CA GLN A 254 43.82 -10.36 35.02
C GLN A 254 45.15 -9.73 34.58
N GLN A 255 45.53 -9.89 33.30
CA GLN A 255 46.70 -9.23 32.73
C GLN A 255 46.61 -7.70 32.82
N GLN A 256 45.43 -7.11 32.62
CA GLN A 256 45.23 -5.67 32.74
C GLN A 256 45.35 -5.18 34.19
N GLN A 257 44.82 -5.94 35.16
CA GLN A 257 44.98 -5.64 36.59
C GLN A 257 46.44 -5.78 37.05
N ASP A 258 47.15 -6.81 36.58
CA ASP A 258 48.57 -7.01 36.88
C ASP A 258 49.43 -5.89 36.31
N LEU A 259 49.14 -5.41 35.09
CA LEU A 259 49.82 -4.28 34.49
C LEU A 259 49.60 -2.98 35.31
N ILE A 260 48.37 -2.75 35.80
CA ILE A 260 48.04 -1.61 36.67
C ILE A 260 48.77 -1.72 38.02
N ALA A 261 48.84 -2.92 38.61
CA ALA A 261 49.55 -3.14 39.87
C ALA A 261 51.06 -2.96 39.71
N GLU A 262 51.64 -3.42 38.60
CA GLU A 262 53.06 -3.24 38.27
C GLU A 262 53.39 -1.76 38.00
N LEU A 263 52.54 -1.03 37.28
CA LEU A 263 52.69 0.42 37.09
C LEU A 263 52.63 1.18 38.42
N ARG A 264 51.73 0.81 39.33
CA ARG A 264 51.68 1.37 40.70
C ARG A 264 52.92 1.05 41.51
N ARG A 265 53.46 -0.18 41.42
CA ARG A 265 54.72 -0.56 42.08
C ARG A 265 55.94 0.18 41.53
N ARG A 266 55.98 0.42 40.22
CA ARG A 266 57.06 1.21 39.59
C ARG A 266 56.99 2.68 40.03
N GLN A 267 55.80 3.26 40.10
CA GLN A 267 55.61 4.61 40.67
C GLN A 267 56.02 4.69 42.15
N ALA A 268 55.86 3.61 42.93
CA ALA A 268 56.32 3.54 44.32
C ALA A 268 57.84 3.32 44.46
N LYS A 269 58.51 2.75 43.46
CA LYS A 269 59.98 2.50 43.47
C LYS A 269 60.82 3.69 42.98
N ASP A 270 60.22 4.67 42.31
CA ASP A 270 60.90 5.87 41.80
C ASP A 270 60.68 7.15 42.64
N HIS A 271 60.15 7.05 43.85
CA HIS A 271 60.13 8.19 44.78
C HIS A 271 61.38 8.23 45.66
N ARG A 272 62.42 8.92 45.17
CA ARG A 272 63.33 9.69 46.06
C ARG A 272 62.55 10.90 46.58
N PRO A 273 62.72 11.30 47.85
CA PRO A 273 61.99 12.44 48.40
C PRO A 273 62.47 13.73 47.72
N VAL A 274 61.62 14.34 46.91
CA VAL A 274 61.82 15.70 46.42
C VAL A 274 61.25 16.65 47.45
N TYR A 275 62.12 17.52 47.94
CA TYR A 275 61.92 18.57 48.92
C TYR A 275 60.60 19.34 48.74
N GLU A 276 59.86 19.56 49.84
CA GLU A 276 58.69 20.45 49.90
C GLU A 276 59.09 21.87 49.48
N GLY A 277 58.75 22.25 48.25
CA GLY A 277 58.60 23.64 47.84
C GLY A 277 57.14 24.03 47.97
N LYS A 278 56.80 24.75 49.06
CA LYS A 278 55.56 25.50 49.19
C LYS A 278 55.36 26.36 47.95
N ASP A 279 54.19 26.28 47.33
CA ASP A 279 53.56 27.43 46.66
C ASP A 279 52.06 27.13 46.47
N GLY A 280 51.27 27.69 47.38
CA GLY A 280 49.80 27.64 47.42
C GLY A 280 49.12 28.50 46.36
N THR A 281 49.74 28.67 45.19
CA THR A 281 49.24 29.54 44.12
C THR A 281 47.96 28.97 43.49
N ILE A 282 47.80 27.64 43.47
CA ILE A 282 46.61 26.96 42.94
C ILE A 282 45.42 27.02 43.91
N GLU A 283 45.67 26.92 45.21
CA GLU A 283 44.62 27.01 46.24
C GLU A 283 44.01 28.42 46.29
N ASP A 284 44.83 29.47 46.12
CA ASP A 284 44.34 30.85 46.00
C ASP A 284 43.52 31.08 44.72
N ILE A 285 43.92 30.49 43.58
CA ILE A 285 43.15 30.58 42.32
C ILE A 285 41.79 29.89 42.45
N ILE A 286 41.73 28.73 43.11
CA ILE A 286 40.50 27.98 43.34
C ILE A 286 39.57 28.73 44.31
N THR A 287 40.14 29.43 45.29
CA THR A 287 39.36 30.21 46.27
C THR A 287 38.76 31.46 45.65
N VAL A 288 39.48 32.16 44.75
CA VAL A 288 38.96 33.32 43.99
C VAL A 288 37.87 32.91 43.00
N LEU A 289 38.01 31.76 42.33
CA LEU A 289 37.01 31.27 41.37
C LEU A 289 35.69 30.82 42.02
N LYS A 290 35.70 30.51 43.32
CA LYS A 290 34.48 30.11 44.07
C LYS A 290 33.70 31.30 44.63
N SER A 291 34.31 32.48 44.78
CA SER A 291 33.68 33.64 45.42
C SER A 291 33.04 34.65 44.45
N VAL A 292 33.25 34.54 43.12
CA VAL A 292 32.59 35.42 42.14
C VAL A 292 32.19 34.63 40.87
N PRO A 293 30.91 34.65 40.43
CA PRO A 293 30.50 33.96 39.22
C PRO A 293 31.05 34.65 37.97
N PHE A 294 31.63 33.87 37.07
CA PHE A 294 32.24 34.35 35.83
C PHE A 294 31.17 34.87 34.85
N THR A 295 30.96 36.19 34.80
CA THR A 295 30.18 36.83 33.72
C THR A 295 31.11 37.22 32.57
N ALA A 296 30.89 36.62 31.40
CA ALA A 296 31.68 36.86 30.21
C ALA A 296 31.42 38.26 29.62
N ARG A 297 32.41 39.16 29.67
CA ARG A 297 32.57 40.22 28.65
C ARG A 297 34.05 40.55 28.41
N SER A 298 34.40 40.47 27.13
CA SER A 298 35.38 41.23 26.33
C SER A 298 36.62 41.85 27.01
N ALA A 299 37.79 41.46 26.49
CA ALA A 299 38.79 42.34 25.85
C ALA A 299 40.24 42.12 26.30
N LYS A 300 41.09 41.98 25.27
CA LYS A 300 42.49 42.41 25.13
C LYS A 300 43.35 42.50 26.40
N ARG A 301 44.31 41.58 26.46
CA ARG A 301 45.52 41.68 27.28
C ARG A 301 46.36 42.87 26.79
N SER A 302 46.36 43.98 27.52
CA SER A 302 47.43 44.98 27.48
C SER A 302 47.97 45.16 28.89
N SER A 303 49.24 44.81 29.06
CA SER A 303 50.00 44.99 30.29
C SER A 303 50.47 46.43 30.39
N ARG A 304 50.12 47.14 31.48
CA ARG A 304 50.97 48.15 32.16
C ARG A 304 50.22 48.77 33.36
N PHE A 305 50.88 48.65 34.52
CA PHE A 305 51.10 49.67 35.55
C PHE A 305 49.96 50.59 36.03
N PHE A 306 49.71 50.50 37.35
CA PHE A 306 49.56 51.57 38.34
C PHE A 306 49.37 53.02 37.83
N SER A 307 48.25 53.64 38.20
CA SER A 307 48.17 54.83 39.09
C SER A 307 46.97 55.74 38.77
N ASP A 308 46.29 56.15 39.85
CA ASP A 308 45.54 57.39 40.09
C ASP A 308 44.23 57.77 39.36
N ALA A 309 43.24 58.03 40.23
CA ALA A 309 42.37 59.20 40.31
C ALA A 309 41.15 59.39 39.35
N ASN A 310 40.00 59.52 40.03
CA ASN A 310 38.89 60.44 39.80
C ASN A 310 37.88 60.22 38.65
N LEU A 311 36.67 59.83 39.08
CA LEU A 311 35.39 60.57 39.04
C LEU A 311 34.84 61.17 37.72
N CYS A 312 33.51 60.96 37.57
CA CYS A 312 32.51 61.67 36.75
C CYS A 312 32.52 61.39 35.23
N ASP A 313 31.40 61.37 34.49
CA ASP A 313 29.96 61.38 34.76
C ASP A 313 29.26 60.97 33.43
N ASP A 314 27.99 60.66 33.55
CA ASP A 314 27.03 60.08 32.61
C ASP A 314 26.89 60.67 31.19
N SER A 315 26.20 59.85 30.37
CA SER A 315 25.30 60.23 29.25
C SER A 315 25.96 60.70 27.94
N ASN A 316 25.42 60.48 26.74
CA ASN A 316 24.04 60.31 26.33
C ASN A 316 24.02 59.78 24.89
N SER A 317 22.91 59.12 24.54
CA SER A 317 22.31 59.00 23.19
C SER A 317 22.95 58.11 22.13
#